data_AF-A0A0D2SMB2-F1
#
_entry.id   AF-A0A0D2SMB2-F1
#
_cell.length_a   1.000
_cell.length_b   1.000
_cell.length_c   1.000
_cell.angle_alpha   90.00
_cell.angle_beta   90.00
_cell.angle_gamma   90.00
#
_symmetry.space_group_name_H-M   'P 1'
#
loop_
_entity.id
_entity.type
_entity.pdbx_description
1 polymer ?
#
loop_
_entity_poly.entity_id
_entity_poly.type
_entity_poly.pdbx_seq_one_letter_code
_entity_poly.pdbx_strand_id
1 'polypeptide(L)'
;FLLNKTIDVLLYVDRLDVYRVDNLDKQIIRAITNSFGKEIWRKSLLVLTHAQLCPPDGLNYDVFSSKRSEGVLKAIRMGARIRKMDLEDSVIPVVLVENTGRCNKNDIDEKILPNGEAWVPNLVKAITGVATNKSRAIVVSKKLVDGSDANDKGKLWIPVILGVQWLVLKWIQGAIKKDIATGSGPL
;
A
#
# COMPACT_ATOMS: atom_id res chain seq x y z
N PHE A 1 -3.46 -5.45 18.61
CA PHE A 1 -4.20 -6.57 17.99
C PHE A 1 -3.32 -7.42 17.05
N LEU A 2 -2.53 -6.82 16.13
CA LEU A 2 -1.68 -7.57 15.19
C LEU A 2 -0.21 -7.76 15.64
N LEU A 3 0.23 -7.10 16.71
CA LEU A 3 1.60 -7.23 17.24
C LEU A 3 2.00 -8.70 17.45
N ASN A 4 3.19 -9.05 16.97
CA ASN A 4 3.78 -10.40 17.01
C ASN A 4 3.02 -11.46 16.20
N LYS A 5 2.09 -11.08 15.32
CA LYS A 5 1.48 -12.01 14.35
C LYS A 5 2.25 -11.98 13.03
N THR A 6 2.19 -13.10 12.32
CA THR A 6 2.73 -13.26 10.97
C THR A 6 1.60 -13.15 9.96
N ILE A 7 1.80 -12.36 8.91
CA ILE A 7 0.89 -12.25 7.77
C ILE A 7 1.43 -13.12 6.65
N ASP A 8 0.73 -14.23 6.40
CA ASP A 8 1.03 -15.14 5.30
C ASP A 8 0.36 -14.71 3.99
N VAL A 9 -0.84 -14.14 4.07
CA VAL A 9 -1.58 -13.64 2.90
C VAL A 9 -2.37 -12.39 3.28
N LEU A 10 -2.32 -11.36 2.44
CA LEU A 10 -3.19 -10.19 2.46
C LEU A 10 -4.26 -10.33 1.39
N LEU A 11 -5.53 -10.37 1.78
CA LEU A 11 -6.66 -10.25 0.85
C LEU A 11 -7.02 -8.77 0.71
N TYR A 12 -6.67 -8.16 -0.43
CA TYR A 12 -7.13 -6.82 -0.78
C TYR A 12 -8.47 -6.94 -1.50
N VAL A 13 -9.56 -6.62 -0.81
CA VAL A 13 -10.92 -6.83 -1.31
C VAL A 13 -11.49 -5.53 -1.86
N ASP A 14 -12.05 -5.60 -3.05
CA ASP A 14 -12.80 -4.52 -3.69
C ASP A 14 -14.01 -5.11 -4.45
N ARG A 15 -14.82 -4.26 -5.07
CA ARG A 15 -15.99 -4.65 -5.85
C ARG A 15 -15.69 -4.64 -7.34
N LEU A 16 -16.21 -5.65 -8.04
CA LEU A 16 -16.12 -5.76 -9.50
C LEU A 16 -17.06 -4.75 -10.19
N ASP A 17 -18.24 -4.50 -9.62
CA ASP A 17 -19.29 -3.65 -10.18
C ASP A 17 -19.06 -2.13 -9.98
N VAL A 18 -17.86 -1.73 -9.58
CA VAL A 18 -17.44 -0.33 -9.42
C VAL A 18 -16.61 0.10 -10.63
N TYR A 19 -16.96 1.26 -11.20
CA TYR A 19 -16.38 1.75 -12.46
C TYR A 19 -15.11 2.58 -12.32
N ARG A 20 -14.77 3.03 -11.11
CA ARG A 20 -13.69 4.00 -10.89
C ARG A 20 -12.73 3.50 -9.83
N VAL A 21 -11.47 3.89 -10.00
CA VAL A 21 -10.47 3.88 -8.94
C VAL A 21 -10.15 5.32 -8.61
N ASP A 22 -10.47 5.73 -7.39
CA ASP A 22 -10.40 7.12 -6.97
C ASP A 22 -9.13 7.43 -6.16
N ASN A 23 -9.08 8.63 -5.58
CA ASN A 23 -7.96 9.03 -4.73
C ASN A 23 -8.03 8.39 -3.33
N LEU A 24 -9.21 8.00 -2.88
CA LEU A 24 -9.42 7.35 -1.60
C LEU A 24 -8.85 5.92 -1.63
N ASP A 25 -9.03 5.19 -2.73
CA ASP A 25 -8.37 3.91 -2.99
C ASP A 25 -6.85 4.04 -2.85
N LYS A 26 -6.26 5.05 -3.48
CA LYS A 26 -4.82 5.32 -3.40
C LYS A 26 -4.37 5.64 -1.98
N GLN A 27 -5.18 6.35 -1.19
CA GLN A 27 -4.88 6.64 0.21
C GLN A 27 -4.90 5.37 1.06
N ILE A 28 -5.87 4.47 0.85
CA ILE A 28 -5.93 3.17 1.53
C ILE A 28 -4.70 2.33 1.19
N ILE A 29 -4.37 2.20 -0.09
CA ILE A 29 -3.18 1.48 -0.56
C ILE A 29 -1.91 2.05 0.08
N ARG A 30 -1.80 3.39 0.13
CA ARG A 30 -0.66 4.06 0.76
C ARG A 30 -0.60 3.80 2.26
N ALA A 31 -1.75 3.81 2.95
CA ALA A 31 -1.82 3.51 4.37
C ALA A 31 -1.35 2.07 4.66
N ILE A 32 -1.86 1.08 3.92
CA ILE A 32 -1.42 -0.32 4.01
C ILE A 32 0.09 -0.43 3.80
N THR A 33 0.60 0.21 2.73
CA THR A 33 2.02 0.18 2.39
C THR A 33 2.88 0.84 3.47
N ASN A 34 2.43 1.94 4.06
CA ASN A 34 3.14 2.61 5.14
C ASN A 34 3.20 1.77 6.42
N SER A 35 2.11 1.06 6.74
CA SER A 35 2.00 0.25 7.95
C SER A 35 2.71 -1.11 7.87
N PHE A 36 2.74 -1.73 6.68
CA PHE A 36 3.26 -3.10 6.53
C PHE A 36 4.49 -3.20 5.60
N GLY A 37 4.91 -2.08 5.00
CA GLY A 37 5.97 -2.03 4.01
C GLY A 37 5.51 -2.48 2.62
N LYS A 38 6.34 -2.23 1.60
CA LYS A 38 6.02 -2.60 0.20
C LYS A 38 5.96 -4.11 -0.03
N GLU A 39 6.68 -4.88 0.77
CA GLU A 39 6.75 -6.34 0.68
C GLU A 39 5.39 -7.01 0.91
N ILE A 40 4.44 -6.35 1.58
CA ILE A 40 3.09 -6.87 1.82
C ILE A 40 2.36 -7.23 0.52
N TRP A 41 2.66 -6.49 -0.55
CA TRP A 41 2.05 -6.70 -1.85
C TRP A 41 2.55 -7.99 -2.53
N ARG A 42 3.73 -8.52 -2.14
CA ARG A 42 4.21 -9.84 -2.60
C ARG A 42 3.50 -11.01 -1.93
N LYS A 43 2.82 -10.75 -0.81
CA LYS A 43 1.95 -11.71 -0.12
C LYS A 43 0.47 -11.33 -0.31
N SER A 44 0.13 -10.53 -1.32
CA SER A 44 -1.23 -10.06 -1.52
C SER A 44 -1.98 -10.80 -2.63
N LEU A 45 -3.30 -10.82 -2.51
CA LEU A 45 -4.26 -11.27 -3.51
C LEU A 45 -5.30 -10.16 -3.71
N LEU A 46 -5.58 -9.78 -4.95
CA LEU A 46 -6.70 -8.90 -5.27
C LEU A 46 -7.97 -9.74 -5.39
N VAL A 47 -8.96 -9.45 -4.55
CA VAL A 47 -10.26 -10.13 -4.55
C VAL A 47 -11.34 -9.16 -4.99
N LEU A 48 -12.01 -9.45 -6.11
CA LEU A 48 -13.11 -8.63 -6.62
C LEU A 48 -14.44 -9.33 -6.36
N THR A 49 -15.23 -8.76 -5.46
CA THR A 49 -16.57 -9.23 -5.07
C THR A 49 -17.64 -8.80 -6.08
N HIS A 50 -18.87 -9.30 -5.92
CA HIS A 50 -19.99 -9.05 -6.86
C HIS A 50 -19.69 -9.59 -8.27
N ALA A 51 -19.01 -10.74 -8.33
CA ALA A 51 -18.57 -11.32 -9.59
C ALA A 51 -19.70 -11.86 -10.47
N GLN A 52 -20.90 -12.08 -9.93
CA GLN A 52 -22.08 -12.49 -10.73
C GLN A 52 -22.88 -11.26 -11.19
N LEU A 53 -22.21 -10.39 -11.95
CA LEU A 53 -22.81 -9.23 -12.60
C LEU A 53 -22.96 -9.45 -14.11
N CYS A 54 -23.94 -8.75 -14.70
CA CYS A 54 -24.01 -8.57 -16.14
C CYS A 54 -23.35 -7.22 -16.48
N PRO A 55 -22.23 -7.19 -17.23
CA PRO A 55 -21.59 -5.93 -17.60
C PRO A 55 -22.55 -5.02 -18.36
N PRO A 56 -22.45 -3.68 -18.22
CA PRO A 56 -23.26 -2.76 -18.99
C PRO A 56 -22.91 -2.82 -20.48
N ASP A 57 -23.81 -2.30 -21.31
CA ASP A 57 -23.60 -2.09 -22.76
C ASP A 57 -23.27 -3.37 -23.55
N GLY A 58 -23.64 -4.54 -23.02
CA GLY A 58 -23.34 -5.83 -23.66
C GLY A 58 -21.85 -6.16 -23.70
N LEU A 59 -21.05 -5.55 -22.83
CA LEU A 59 -19.62 -5.87 -22.73
C LEU A 59 -19.42 -7.34 -22.34
N ASN A 60 -18.40 -7.96 -22.94
CA ASN A 60 -17.96 -9.30 -22.56
C ASN A 60 -17.46 -9.29 -21.09
N TYR A 61 -17.85 -10.32 -20.33
CA TYR A 61 -17.53 -10.47 -18.91
C TYR A 61 -16.04 -10.45 -18.62
N ASP A 62 -15.24 -11.20 -19.38
CA ASP A 62 -13.79 -11.31 -19.19
C ASP A 62 -13.09 -10.00 -19.53
N VAL A 63 -13.56 -9.30 -20.56
CA VAL A 63 -13.04 -7.97 -20.92
C VAL A 63 -13.36 -6.95 -19.82
N PHE A 64 -14.57 -6.97 -19.28
CA PHE A 64 -14.99 -6.09 -18.20
C PHE A 64 -14.17 -6.34 -16.92
N SER A 65 -14.04 -7.59 -16.51
CA SER A 65 -13.31 -7.98 -15.30
C SER A 65 -11.81 -7.72 -15.43
N SER A 66 -11.23 -7.97 -16.60
CA SER A 66 -9.84 -7.64 -16.90
C SER A 66 -9.58 -6.13 -16.77
N LYS A 67 -10.36 -5.28 -17.45
CA LYS A 67 -10.21 -3.81 -17.34
C LYS A 67 -10.31 -3.31 -15.90
N ARG A 68 -11.28 -3.83 -15.14
CA ARG A 68 -11.46 -3.46 -13.73
C ARG A 68 -10.26 -3.86 -12.88
N SER A 69 -9.81 -5.11 -13.01
CA SER A 69 -8.67 -5.63 -12.25
C SER A 69 -7.37 -4.89 -12.58
N GLU A 70 -7.09 -4.64 -13.86
CA GLU A 70 -5.94 -3.83 -14.30
C GLU A 70 -5.98 -2.41 -13.69
N GLY A 71 -7.17 -1.80 -13.63
CA GLY A 71 -7.36 -0.49 -13.00
C GLY A 71 -6.95 -0.49 -11.52
N VAL A 72 -7.39 -1.48 -10.75
CA VAL A 72 -7.02 -1.63 -9.32
C VAL A 72 -5.54 -1.94 -9.17
N LEU A 73 -5.01 -2.88 -9.94
CA LEU A 73 -3.59 -3.24 -9.90
C LEU A 73 -2.68 -2.04 -10.20
N LYS A 74 -3.06 -1.21 -11.19
CA LYS A 74 -2.36 0.04 -11.49
C LYS A 74 -2.41 1.00 -10.31
N ALA A 75 -3.56 1.11 -9.64
CA ALA A 75 -3.68 1.93 -8.45
C ALA A 75 -2.84 1.42 -7.28
N ILE A 76 -2.83 0.11 -7.03
CA ILE A 76 -1.97 -0.54 -6.02
C ILE A 76 -0.51 -0.17 -6.30
N ARG A 77 -0.05 -0.36 -7.53
CA ARG A 77 1.32 -0.05 -7.92
C ARG A 77 1.68 1.42 -7.69
N MET A 78 0.80 2.35 -8.08
CA MET A 78 1.02 3.79 -7.89
C MET A 78 0.99 4.19 -6.41
N GLY A 79 -0.01 3.74 -5.65
CA GLY A 79 -0.20 4.07 -4.24
C GLY A 79 0.88 3.47 -3.34
N ALA A 80 1.34 2.26 -3.65
CA ALA A 80 2.42 1.58 -2.95
C ALA A 80 3.82 2.04 -3.38
N ARG A 81 3.91 2.89 -4.42
CA ARG A 81 5.18 3.37 -5.02
C ARG A 81 6.10 2.21 -5.42
N ILE A 82 5.54 1.18 -6.04
CA ILE A 82 6.27 0.01 -6.55
C ILE A 82 6.73 0.32 -7.98
N ARG A 83 8.03 0.13 -8.29
CA ARG A 83 8.54 0.39 -9.64
C ARG A 83 8.03 -0.69 -10.60
N LYS A 84 7.97 -0.39 -11.90
CA LYS A 84 7.48 -1.35 -12.91
C LYS A 84 8.22 -2.68 -12.85
N MET A 85 9.54 -2.61 -12.80
CA MET A 85 10.45 -3.76 -12.79
C MET A 85 10.30 -4.62 -11.55
N ASP A 86 9.98 -4.02 -10.39
CA ASP A 86 9.81 -4.76 -9.12
C ASP A 86 8.55 -5.67 -9.13
N LEU A 87 7.65 -5.48 -10.09
CA LEU A 87 6.39 -6.22 -10.22
C LEU A 87 6.45 -7.33 -11.29
N GLU A 88 7.41 -7.28 -12.22
CA GLU A 88 7.61 -8.34 -13.21
C GLU A 88 7.99 -9.67 -12.53
N ASP A 89 8.65 -9.59 -11.37
CA ASP A 89 8.99 -10.74 -10.53
C ASP A 89 7.86 -11.18 -9.57
N SER A 90 6.76 -10.42 -9.43
CA SER A 90 5.69 -10.70 -8.46
C SER A 90 4.37 -10.06 -8.89
N VAL A 91 3.68 -10.71 -9.83
CA VAL A 91 2.31 -10.35 -10.23
C VAL A 91 1.36 -10.64 -9.07
N ILE A 92 0.58 -9.64 -8.63
CA ILE A 92 -0.48 -9.84 -7.64
C ILE A 92 -1.61 -10.62 -8.32
N PRO A 93 -1.93 -11.84 -7.87
CA PRO A 93 -3.01 -12.62 -8.46
C PRO A 93 -4.36 -11.94 -8.21
N VAL A 94 -5.29 -12.15 -9.14
CA VAL A 94 -6.66 -11.62 -9.07
C VAL A 94 -7.62 -12.80 -8.99
N VAL A 95 -8.60 -12.72 -8.07
CA VAL A 95 -9.67 -13.71 -7.95
C VAL A 95 -11.01 -12.98 -7.88
N LEU A 96 -11.96 -13.46 -8.67
CA LEU A 96 -13.34 -12.99 -8.67
C LEU A 96 -14.16 -13.83 -7.68
N VAL A 97 -15.03 -13.19 -6.90
CA VAL A 97 -15.79 -13.83 -5.82
C VAL A 97 -17.24 -13.38 -5.83
N GLU A 98 -18.15 -14.33 -5.60
CA GLU A 98 -19.58 -14.04 -5.43
C GLU A 98 -20.12 -14.61 -4.11
N ASN A 99 -20.35 -13.71 -3.15
CA ASN A 99 -20.79 -14.07 -1.80
C ASN A 99 -22.30 -14.29 -1.70
N THR A 100 -23.10 -13.82 -2.67
CA THR A 100 -24.55 -13.96 -2.60
C THR A 100 -24.98 -15.43 -2.48
N GLY A 101 -26.06 -15.66 -1.72
CA GLY A 101 -26.73 -16.96 -1.67
C GLY A 101 -27.37 -17.35 -3.00
N ARG A 102 -27.57 -16.38 -3.90
CA ARG A 102 -28.13 -16.56 -5.26
C ARG A 102 -27.06 -16.81 -6.33
N CYS A 103 -25.83 -17.10 -5.92
CA CYS A 103 -24.76 -17.44 -6.86
C CYS A 103 -25.17 -18.71 -7.63
N ASN A 104 -24.99 -18.68 -8.95
CA ASN A 104 -25.22 -19.80 -9.84
C ASN A 104 -24.34 -20.97 -9.42
N LYS A 105 -24.82 -22.18 -9.69
CA LYS A 105 -24.10 -23.40 -9.36
C LYS A 105 -23.98 -24.30 -10.57
N ASN A 106 -22.91 -25.09 -10.61
CA ASN A 106 -22.75 -26.16 -11.59
C ASN A 106 -23.51 -27.44 -11.14
N ASP A 107 -23.42 -28.49 -11.96
CA ASP A 107 -24.10 -29.78 -11.72
C ASP A 107 -23.66 -30.49 -10.42
N ILE A 108 -22.54 -30.08 -9.84
CA ILE A 108 -22.01 -30.61 -8.57
C ILE A 108 -22.19 -29.65 -7.38
N ASP A 109 -23.09 -28.67 -7.50
CA ASP A 109 -23.49 -27.70 -6.47
C ASP A 109 -22.37 -26.70 -6.04
N GLU A 110 -21.30 -26.57 -6.82
CA GLU A 110 -20.28 -25.54 -6.58
C GLU A 110 -20.75 -24.19 -7.10
N LYS A 111 -20.43 -23.12 -6.35
CA LYS A 111 -20.69 -21.75 -6.78
C LYS A 111 -19.79 -21.35 -7.96
N ILE A 112 -20.41 -21.03 -9.09
CA ILE A 112 -19.73 -20.67 -10.34
C ILE A 112 -19.95 -19.21 -10.71
N LEU A 113 -18.97 -18.67 -11.44
CA LEU A 113 -19.02 -17.34 -12.04
C LEU A 113 -19.62 -17.39 -13.46
N PRO A 114 -19.93 -16.23 -14.08
CA PRO A 114 -20.46 -16.18 -15.45
C PRO A 114 -19.57 -16.85 -16.52
N ASN A 115 -18.27 -17.00 -16.27
CA ASN A 115 -17.34 -17.73 -17.14
C ASN A 115 -17.33 -19.26 -16.90
N GLY A 116 -18.15 -19.76 -15.97
CA GLY A 116 -18.27 -21.18 -15.62
C GLY A 116 -17.29 -21.66 -14.54
N GLU A 117 -16.38 -20.81 -14.06
CA GLU A 117 -15.38 -21.22 -13.07
C GLU A 117 -15.92 -21.26 -11.64
N ALA A 118 -15.57 -22.31 -10.89
CA ALA A 118 -15.88 -22.42 -9.47
C ALA A 118 -14.97 -21.50 -8.63
N TRP A 119 -15.52 -20.45 -8.05
CA TRP A 119 -14.69 -19.40 -7.44
C TRP A 119 -14.10 -19.79 -6.08
N VAL A 120 -14.80 -20.62 -5.30
CA VAL A 120 -14.34 -21.05 -3.96
C VAL A 120 -13.02 -21.84 -4.05
N PRO A 121 -12.93 -22.93 -4.84
CA PRO A 121 -11.66 -23.65 -4.99
C PRO A 121 -10.58 -22.78 -5.63
N ASN A 122 -10.93 -21.90 -6.59
CA ASN A 122 -9.98 -20.97 -7.20
C ASN A 122 -9.41 -19.97 -6.18
N LEU A 123 -10.23 -19.46 -5.27
CA LEU A 123 -9.79 -18.58 -4.18
C LEU A 123 -8.82 -19.29 -3.24
N VAL A 124 -9.15 -20.50 -2.80
CA VAL A 124 -8.28 -21.29 -1.92
C VAL A 124 -6.95 -21.61 -2.61
N LYS A 125 -6.98 -22.00 -3.89
CA LYS A 125 -5.80 -22.24 -4.71
C LYS A 125 -4.90 -21.00 -4.83
N ALA A 126 -5.49 -19.81 -4.98
CA ALA A 126 -4.74 -18.58 -5.04
C ALA A 126 -4.13 -18.21 -3.69
N ILE A 127 -4.89 -18.38 -2.60
CA ILE A 127 -4.40 -18.18 -1.22
C ILE A 127 -3.21 -19.11 -0.95
N THR A 128 -3.33 -20.40 -1.26
CA THR A 128 -2.24 -21.36 -1.03
C THR A 128 -1.03 -21.00 -1.89
N GLY A 129 -1.22 -20.64 -3.17
CA GLY A 129 -0.14 -20.22 -4.06
C GLY A 129 0.64 -19.01 -3.55
N VAL A 130 -0.06 -17.99 -3.01
CA VAL A 130 0.57 -16.82 -2.39
C VAL A 130 1.23 -17.18 -1.06
N ALA A 131 0.58 -17.98 -0.22
CA ALA A 131 1.12 -18.40 1.07
C ALA A 131 2.45 -19.16 0.91
N THR A 132 2.54 -20.05 -0.07
CA THR A 132 3.72 -20.91 -0.31
C THR A 132 4.73 -20.31 -1.30
N ASN A 133 4.56 -19.07 -1.75
CA ASN A 133 5.52 -18.43 -2.65
C ASN A 133 6.88 -18.17 -1.96
N LYS A 134 7.91 -17.85 -2.75
CA LYS A 134 9.28 -17.61 -2.25
C LYS A 134 9.41 -16.34 -1.38
N SER A 135 8.40 -15.49 -1.33
CA SER A 135 8.42 -14.25 -0.55
C SER A 135 8.19 -14.55 0.92
N ARG A 136 8.97 -13.87 1.78
CA ARG A 136 8.89 -14.04 3.23
C ARG A 136 7.56 -13.50 3.77
N ALA A 137 6.99 -14.23 4.72
CA ALA A 137 5.84 -13.75 5.49
C ALA A 137 6.23 -12.53 6.34
N ILE A 138 5.25 -11.67 6.64
CA ILE A 138 5.51 -10.40 7.32
C ILE A 138 5.17 -10.52 8.80
N VAL A 139 6.19 -10.47 9.65
CA VAL A 139 6.01 -10.42 11.10
C VAL A 139 5.71 -8.99 11.51
N VAL A 140 4.52 -8.75 12.06
CA VAL A 140 4.08 -7.43 12.49
C VAL A 140 4.77 -7.05 13.80
N SER A 141 5.81 -6.21 13.68
CA SER A 141 6.52 -5.64 14.82
C SER A 141 5.97 -4.26 15.19
N LYS A 142 6.21 -3.83 16.43
CA LYS A 142 5.83 -2.48 16.87
C LYS A 142 6.41 -1.38 15.97
N LYS A 143 7.65 -1.57 15.50
CA LYS A 143 8.34 -0.68 14.55
C LYS A 143 7.68 -0.60 13.17
N LEU A 144 7.01 -1.68 12.73
CA LEU A 144 6.23 -1.64 11.47
C LEU A 144 4.95 -0.83 11.65
N VAL A 145 4.23 -1.04 12.77
CA VAL A 145 2.96 -0.36 13.04
C VAL A 145 3.14 1.13 13.32
N ASP A 146 4.12 1.50 14.15
CA ASP A 146 4.39 2.90 14.52
C ASP A 146 5.12 3.66 13.39
N GLY A 147 5.58 2.95 12.35
CA GLY A 147 6.36 3.49 11.26
C GLY A 147 7.77 3.92 11.68
N SER A 148 8.61 4.32 10.72
CA SER A 148 9.86 5.00 11.08
C SER A 148 9.49 6.37 11.62
N ASP A 149 9.67 6.60 12.92
CA ASP A 149 9.41 7.88 13.57
C ASP A 149 10.19 8.99 12.83
N ALA A 150 9.49 9.73 11.95
CA ALA A 150 10.13 10.75 11.12
C ALA A 150 10.75 11.85 11.99
N ASN A 151 10.24 11.98 13.21
CA ASN A 151 10.68 12.93 14.21
C ASN A 151 12.07 12.60 14.80
N ASP A 152 12.61 11.39 14.62
CA ASP A 152 13.94 11.03 15.15
C ASP A 152 15.10 11.32 14.20
N LYS A 153 14.85 11.37 12.88
CA LYS A 153 15.92 11.49 11.87
C LYS A 153 16.66 12.84 11.92
N GLY A 154 16.02 13.88 12.46
CA GLY A 154 16.60 15.22 12.59
C GLY A 154 17.07 15.58 14.00
N LYS A 155 16.63 14.84 15.03
CA LYS A 155 16.91 15.20 16.44
C LYS A 155 18.39 15.19 16.79
N LEU A 156 19.16 14.29 16.16
CA LEU A 156 20.60 14.20 16.37
C LEU A 156 21.34 15.49 15.94
N TRP A 157 20.78 16.25 14.99
CA TRP A 157 21.37 17.49 14.47
C TRP A 157 20.96 18.73 15.27
N ILE A 158 19.93 18.65 16.10
CA ILE A 158 19.45 19.79 16.90
C ILE A 158 20.57 20.40 17.76
N PRO A 159 21.41 19.63 18.51
CA PRO A 159 22.50 20.20 19.29
C PRO A 159 23.55 20.89 18.43
N VAL A 160 23.82 20.36 17.23
CA VAL A 160 24.79 20.93 16.28
C VAL A 160 24.30 22.26 15.74
N ILE A 161 23.03 22.33 15.32
CA ILE A 161 22.40 23.56 14.81
C ILE A 161 22.38 24.64 15.90
N LEU A 162 22.02 24.28 17.13
CA LEU A 162 22.05 25.20 18.28
C LEU A 162 23.47 25.70 18.58
N GLY A 163 24.48 24.82 18.51
CA GLY A 163 25.88 25.19 18.69
C GLY A 163 26.36 26.19 17.64
N VAL A 164 25.98 26.00 16.37
CA VAL A 164 26.30 26.93 15.28
C VAL A 164 25.62 28.28 15.50
N GLN A 165 24.32 28.31 15.85
CA GLN A 165 23.60 29.55 16.15
C GLN A 165 24.24 30.32 17.32
N TRP A 166 24.68 29.62 18.37
CA TRP A 166 25.36 30.22 19.50
C TRP A 166 26.72 30.83 19.11
N LEU A 167 27.50 30.15 18.27
CA LEU A 167 28.76 30.65 17.72
C LEU A 167 28.56 31.94 16.91
N VAL A 168 27.56 31.96 16.04
CA VAL A 168 27.19 33.15 15.25
C VAL A 168 26.82 34.31 16.16
N LEU A 169 25.99 34.08 17.18
CA LEU A 169 25.64 35.10 18.17
C LEU A 169 26.86 35.64 18.92
N LYS A 170 27.80 34.78 19.31
CA LYS A 170 29.04 35.19 19.97
C LYS A 170 29.94 36.03 19.07
N TRP A 171 30.02 35.69 17.78
CA TRP A 171 30.74 36.48 16.79
C TRP A 171 30.14 37.87 16.62
N ILE A 172 28.82 37.96 16.44
CA ILE A 172 28.11 39.25 16.30
C ILE A 172 28.28 40.10 17.57
N GLN A 173 28.10 39.53 18.75
CA GLN A 173 28.32 40.24 20.02
C GLN A 173 29.77 40.73 20.17
N GLY A 174 30.74 39.94 19.71
CA GLY A 174 32.15 40.33 19.71
C GLY A 174 32.44 41.49 18.77
N ALA A 175 31.84 41.49 17.57
CA ALA A 175 31.95 42.58 16.60
C ALA A 175 31.33 43.87 17.13
N ILE A 176 30.12 43.80 17.69
CA ILE A 176 29.45 44.96 18.32
C ILE A 176 30.28 45.53 19.46
N LYS A 177 30.84 44.69 20.33
CA LYS A 177 31.69 45.15 21.44
C LYS A 177 32.98 45.80 20.96
N LYS A 178 33.57 45.28 19.87
CA LYS A 178 34.73 45.91 19.23
C LYS A 178 34.36 47.28 18.68
N ASP A 179 33.26 47.40 17.94
CA ASP A 179 32.78 48.69 17.39
C ASP A 179 32.52 49.72 18.48
N ILE A 180 31.87 49.33 19.58
CA ILE A 180 31.65 50.19 20.75
C ILE A 180 32.98 50.63 21.38
N ALA A 181 33.97 49.74 21.45
CA ALA A 181 35.29 50.04 22.04
C ALA A 181 36.19 50.91 21.14
N THR A 182 36.06 50.81 19.81
CA THR A 182 36.79 51.67 18.86
C THR A 182 36.13 53.02 18.62
N GLY A 183 34.94 53.29 19.18
CA GLY A 183 34.38 54.64 19.24
C GLY A 183 33.99 55.22 17.89
N SER A 184 33.47 54.41 16.97
CA SER A 184 32.86 54.90 15.73
C SER A 184 31.34 54.93 15.92
N GLY A 185 30.83 56.03 16.46
CA GLY A 185 29.39 56.33 16.38
C GLY A 185 28.95 56.47 14.90
N PRO A 186 27.67 56.25 14.58
CA PRO A 186 27.21 56.37 13.21
C PRO A 186 27.36 57.81 12.71
N LEU A 187 27.98 57.96 11.53
CA LEU A 187 27.66 59.04 10.58
C LEU A 187 26.52 58.55 9.68
#